data_AF-A0A7S3M109-F1
#
_entry.id   AF-A0A7S3M109-F1
#
_cell.length_a   1.000
_cell.length_b   1.000
_cell.length_c   1.000
_cell.angle_alpha   90.00
_cell.angle_beta   90.00
_cell.angle_gamma   90.00
#
_symmetry.space_group_name_H-M   'P 1'
#
loop_
_entity.id
_entity.type
_entity.pdbx_description
1 polymer ?
#
loop_
_entity_poly.entity_id
_entity_poly.type
_entity_poly.pdbx_seq_one_letter_code
_entity_poly.pdbx_strand_id
1 'polypeptide(L)'
;IHYVHEEHDKFFEVANKFNFIIVRCNPGQIKNDGGDQAKFDDGMRVMRKAGIQVWPSPDVMEFMGAKDALCKVATLNIGLEDTLAYYSTESFTEGFKKTMKFQPRVIK
;
A
#
# COMPACT_ATOMS: atom_id res chain seq x y z
N ILE A 1 -14.04 6.48 -11.42
CA ILE A 1 -13.98 5.30 -12.33
C ILE A 1 -13.52 4.09 -11.53
N HIS A 2 -14.11 2.91 -11.75
CA HIS A 2 -13.70 1.68 -11.07
C HIS A 2 -12.64 0.96 -11.90
N TYR A 3 -11.57 0.48 -11.27
CA TYR A 3 -10.54 -0.27 -11.96
C TYR A 3 -10.96 -1.75 -12.03
N VAL A 4 -11.01 -2.28 -13.24
CA VAL A 4 -11.26 -3.70 -13.55
C VAL A 4 -10.05 -4.18 -14.34
N HIS A 5 -9.36 -5.22 -13.88
CA HIS A 5 -8.02 -5.53 -14.39
C HIS A 5 -8.03 -6.04 -15.84
N GLU A 6 -9.12 -6.66 -16.29
CA GLU A 6 -9.35 -7.05 -17.68
C GLU A 6 -9.56 -5.85 -18.60
N GLU A 7 -9.99 -4.72 -18.05
CA GLU A 7 -10.25 -3.47 -18.78
C GLU A 7 -9.13 -2.44 -18.58
N HIS A 8 -7.93 -2.88 -18.22
CA HIS A 8 -6.79 -2.01 -17.91
C HIS A 8 -6.59 -0.87 -18.93
N ASP A 9 -6.54 -1.20 -20.21
CA ASP A 9 -6.25 -0.21 -21.26
C ASP A 9 -7.38 0.82 -21.39
N LYS A 10 -8.64 0.35 -21.33
CA LYS A 10 -9.83 1.23 -21.35
C LYS A 10 -9.86 2.15 -20.13
N PHE A 11 -9.50 1.63 -18.96
CA PHE A 11 -9.43 2.42 -17.75
C PHE A 11 -8.46 3.58 -17.91
N PHE A 12 -7.25 3.35 -18.44
CA PHE A 12 -6.25 4.40 -18.62
C PHE A 12 -6.58 5.36 -19.78
N GLU A 13 -7.29 4.91 -20.82
CA GLU A 13 -7.84 5.81 -21.84
C GLU A 13 -8.81 6.84 -21.23
N VAL A 14 -9.67 6.39 -20.32
CA VAL A 14 -10.61 7.28 -19.61
C VAL A 14 -9.87 8.11 -18.55
N ALA A 15 -8.92 7.51 -17.80
CA ALA A 15 -8.14 8.20 -16.79
C ALA A 15 -7.35 9.39 -17.37
N ASN A 16 -6.83 9.24 -18.59
CA ASN A 16 -6.06 10.28 -19.28
C ASN A 16 -6.89 11.53 -19.66
N LYS A 17 -8.22 11.49 -19.50
CA LYS A 17 -9.10 12.63 -19.76
C LYS A 17 -9.29 13.53 -18.52
N PHE A 18 -8.77 13.13 -17.36
CA PHE A 18 -8.84 13.90 -16.12
C PHE A 18 -7.57 14.71 -15.87
N ASN A 19 -7.70 15.83 -15.16
CA ASN A 19 -6.54 16.63 -14.72
C ASN A 19 -5.89 16.09 -13.43
N PHE A 20 -6.64 15.29 -12.65
CA PHE A 20 -6.20 14.78 -11.35
C PHE A 20 -6.85 13.42 -11.05
N ILE A 21 -6.11 12.53 -10.39
CA ILE A 21 -6.56 11.17 -10.02
C ILE A 21 -6.29 10.95 -8.52
N ILE A 22 -7.33 10.56 -7.78
CA ILE A 22 -7.20 10.03 -6.41
C ILE A 22 -7.30 8.51 -6.46
N VAL A 23 -6.22 7.83 -6.11
CA VAL A 23 -6.18 6.37 -6.03
C VAL A 23 -6.76 5.93 -4.69
N ARG A 24 -7.83 5.14 -4.78
CA ARG A 24 -8.50 4.52 -3.62
C ARG A 24 -8.47 2.99 -3.67
N CYS A 25 -7.72 2.42 -4.59
CA CYS A 25 -7.42 0.98 -4.63
C CYS A 25 -6.37 0.67 -3.57
N ASN A 26 -6.66 -0.27 -2.66
CA ASN A 26 -5.69 -0.66 -1.65
C ASN A 26 -4.64 -1.60 -2.28
N PRO A 27 -3.35 -1.48 -1.93
CA PRO A 27 -2.32 -2.35 -2.48
C PRO A 27 -2.60 -3.81 -2.13
N GLY A 28 -2.37 -4.69 -3.09
CA GLY A 28 -2.63 -6.12 -2.96
C GLY A 28 -4.07 -6.53 -3.27
N GLN A 29 -5.05 -5.62 -3.27
CA GLN A 29 -6.41 -5.96 -3.71
C GLN A 29 -6.44 -6.32 -5.20
N ILE A 30 -5.71 -5.57 -6.04
CA ILE A 30 -5.64 -5.84 -7.48
C ILE A 30 -5.11 -7.25 -7.74
N LYS A 31 -4.08 -7.67 -6.99
CA LYS A 31 -3.52 -9.02 -7.09
C LYS A 31 -4.50 -10.09 -6.58
N ASN A 32 -5.19 -9.82 -5.46
CA ASN A 32 -6.20 -10.74 -4.92
C ASN A 32 -7.39 -10.93 -5.87
N ASP A 33 -7.68 -9.93 -6.70
CA ASP A 33 -8.71 -9.97 -7.73
C ASP A 33 -8.25 -10.70 -9.01
N GLY A 34 -6.99 -11.14 -9.09
CA GLY A 34 -6.43 -11.82 -10.27
C GLY A 34 -5.68 -10.90 -11.24
N GLY A 35 -5.60 -9.62 -10.93
CA GLY A 35 -4.85 -8.62 -11.69
C GLY A 35 -3.37 -8.52 -11.31
N ASP A 36 -2.69 -7.56 -11.93
CA ASP A 36 -1.29 -7.23 -11.68
C ASP A 36 -1.16 -5.84 -11.05
N GLN A 37 -0.68 -5.79 -9.81
CA GLN A 37 -0.44 -4.57 -9.06
C GLN A 37 0.63 -3.69 -9.73
N ALA A 38 1.73 -4.28 -10.20
CA ALA A 38 2.83 -3.55 -10.83
C ALA A 38 2.36 -2.92 -12.14
N LYS A 39 1.56 -3.65 -12.92
CA LYS A 39 0.95 -3.13 -14.16
C LYS A 39 0.08 -1.89 -13.87
N PHE A 40 -0.72 -1.92 -12.82
CA PHE A 40 -1.54 -0.77 -12.41
C PHE A 40 -0.67 0.43 -11.98
N ASP A 41 0.34 0.19 -11.14
CA ASP A 41 1.21 1.24 -10.63
C ASP A 41 2.02 1.89 -11.77
N ASP A 42 2.46 1.11 -12.76
CA ASP A 42 3.12 1.60 -13.97
C ASP A 42 2.19 2.48 -14.82
N GLY A 43 0.93 2.09 -14.99
CA GLY A 43 -0.07 2.94 -15.65
C GLY A 43 -0.24 4.28 -14.93
N MET A 44 -0.26 4.28 -13.60
CA MET A 44 -0.32 5.51 -12.80
C MET A 44 0.95 6.36 -12.93
N ARG A 45 2.13 5.75 -13.06
CA ARG A 45 3.38 6.46 -13.37
C ARG A 45 3.34 7.10 -14.76
N VAL A 46 2.75 6.43 -15.74
CA VAL A 46 2.54 6.98 -17.09
C VAL A 46 1.62 8.21 -17.03
N MET A 47 0.53 8.17 -16.26
CA MET A 47 -0.34 9.35 -16.06
C MET A 47 0.42 10.53 -15.47
N ARG A 48 1.29 10.30 -14.47
CA ARG A 48 2.17 11.36 -13.92
C ARG A 48 3.12 11.93 -14.97
N LYS A 49 3.73 11.09 -15.80
CA LYS A 49 4.60 11.53 -16.90
C LYS A 49 3.84 12.35 -17.95
N ALA A 50 2.55 12.10 -18.14
CA ALA A 50 1.66 12.89 -19.00
C ALA A 50 1.21 14.22 -18.37
N GLY A 51 1.66 14.56 -17.16
CA GLY A 51 1.31 15.80 -16.46
C GLY A 51 0.04 15.70 -15.61
N ILE A 52 -0.57 14.51 -15.49
CA ILE A 52 -1.73 14.29 -14.64
C ILE A 52 -1.26 14.02 -13.21
N GLN A 53 -1.80 14.75 -12.25
CA GLN A 53 -1.42 14.57 -10.86
C GLN A 53 -2.15 13.35 -10.26
N VAL A 54 -1.40 12.42 -9.64
CA VAL A 54 -1.92 11.17 -9.07
C VAL A 54 -1.61 11.10 -7.57
N TRP A 55 -2.63 10.94 -6.72
CA TRP A 55 -2.53 10.97 -5.25
C TRP A 55 -3.16 9.73 -4.58
N PRO A 56 -2.46 9.05 -3.65
CA PRO A 56 -1.03 9.21 -3.36
C PRO A 56 -0.19 8.88 -4.61
N SER A 57 1.01 9.44 -4.69
CA SER A 57 1.91 9.09 -5.79
C SER A 57 2.25 7.59 -5.74
N PRO A 58 2.40 6.90 -6.89
CA PRO A 58 2.74 5.47 -6.93
C PRO A 58 3.97 5.13 -6.08
N ASP A 59 5.01 5.96 -6.13
CA ASP A 59 6.26 5.71 -5.39
C ASP A 59 6.05 5.79 -3.88
N VAL A 60 5.31 6.79 -3.39
CA VAL A 60 4.91 6.85 -1.96
C VAL A 60 4.06 5.64 -1.59
N MET A 61 3.18 5.17 -2.46
CA MET A 61 2.36 3.99 -2.19
C MET A 61 3.19 2.71 -2.10
N GLU A 62 4.22 2.58 -2.92
CA GLU A 62 5.15 1.45 -2.88
C GLU A 62 5.94 1.40 -1.57
N PHE A 63 6.42 2.55 -1.08
CA PHE A 63 7.21 2.61 0.16
C PHE A 63 6.36 2.65 1.43
N MET A 64 5.20 3.31 1.41
CA MET A 64 4.37 3.59 2.59
C MET A 64 3.03 2.85 2.61
N GLY A 65 2.63 2.22 1.51
CA GLY A 65 1.37 1.47 1.42
C GLY A 65 1.42 0.14 2.17
N ALA A 66 2.62 -0.37 2.46
CA ALA A 66 2.81 -1.54 3.32
C ALA A 66 2.74 -1.16 4.80
N LYS A 67 2.12 -2.03 5.62
CA LYS A 67 2.06 -1.88 7.08
C LYS A 67 3.45 -1.85 7.74
N ASP A 68 4.46 -2.35 7.04
CA ASP A 68 5.88 -2.27 7.41
C ASP A 68 6.34 -0.83 7.70
N ALA A 69 5.74 0.16 7.02
CA ALA A 69 6.04 1.57 7.27
C ALA A 69 5.72 2.01 8.71
N LEU A 70 4.75 1.37 9.37
CA LEU A 70 4.42 1.66 10.78
C LEU A 70 5.56 1.25 11.73
N CYS A 71 6.29 0.19 11.40
CA CYS A 71 7.46 -0.23 12.19
C CYS A 71 8.62 0.76 12.02
N LYS A 72 8.75 1.38 10.84
CA LYS A 72 9.81 2.36 10.54
C LYS A 72 9.64 3.70 11.26
N VAL A 73 8.41 4.04 11.64
CA VAL A 73 8.09 5.28 12.38
C VAL A 73 7.91 5.07 13.87
N ALA A 74 8.14 3.86 14.40
CA ALA A 74 7.85 3.48 15.78
C ALA A 74 8.54 4.37 16.83
N THR A 75 9.71 4.92 16.51
CA THR A 75 10.51 5.77 17.41
C THR A 75 10.28 7.27 17.21
N LEU A 76 9.43 7.67 16.26
CA LEU A 76 9.04 9.07 16.09
C LEU A 76 8.06 9.48 17.19
N ASN A 77 7.88 10.78 17.39
CA ASN A 77 6.93 11.34 18.36
C ASN A 77 5.45 10.94 18.13
N ILE A 78 5.13 10.48 16.92
CA ILE A 78 3.81 9.96 16.53
C ILE A 78 3.77 8.43 16.41
N GLY A 79 4.90 7.78 16.68
CA GLY A 79 5.05 6.34 16.60
C GLY A 79 4.58 5.64 17.87
N LEU A 80 4.41 4.33 17.76
CA LEU A 80 4.21 3.45 18.90
C LEU A 80 5.36 2.45 18.94
N GLU A 81 6.24 2.57 19.93
CA GLU A 81 7.51 1.82 20.02
C GLU A 81 7.33 0.30 20.02
N ASP A 82 6.17 -0.18 20.44
CA ASP A 82 5.86 -1.60 20.43
C ASP A 82 5.29 -2.09 19.08
N THR A 83 5.31 -1.30 18.01
CA THR A 83 4.93 -1.74 16.66
C THR A 83 6.04 -2.58 16.03
N LEU A 84 5.77 -3.86 15.80
CA LEU A 84 6.77 -4.84 15.36
C LEU A 84 6.33 -5.58 14.10
N ALA A 85 7.30 -5.86 13.22
CA ALA A 85 7.16 -6.75 12.07
C ALA A 85 7.93 -8.05 12.33
N TYR A 86 7.30 -9.18 12.02
CA TYR A 86 7.88 -10.51 12.19
C TYR A 86 7.95 -11.20 10.83
N TYR A 87 9.16 -11.51 10.38
CA TYR A 87 9.40 -12.15 9.08
C TYR A 87 9.66 -13.66 9.21
N SER A 88 9.69 -14.20 10.44
CA SER A 88 9.85 -15.62 10.71
C SER A 88 8.95 -16.08 11.86
N THR A 89 8.64 -17.37 11.91
CA THR A 89 7.83 -17.99 12.96
C THR A 89 8.48 -17.87 14.34
N GLU A 90 9.81 -17.96 14.39
CA GLU A 90 10.61 -17.86 15.61
C GLU A 90 10.50 -16.45 16.19
N SER A 91 10.78 -15.42 15.37
CA SER A 91 10.67 -14.02 15.79
C SER A 91 9.26 -13.66 16.24
N PHE A 92 8.23 -14.14 15.54
CA PHE A 92 6.84 -13.97 15.94
C PHE A 92 6.57 -14.61 17.31
N THR A 93 6.97 -15.86 17.49
CA THR A 93 6.71 -16.60 18.74
C THR A 93 7.37 -15.95 19.94
N GLU A 94 8.63 -15.53 19.80
CA GLU A 94 9.39 -14.91 20.88
C GLU A 94 8.92 -13.49 21.19
N GLY A 95 8.72 -12.67 20.16
CA GLY A 95 8.34 -11.26 20.33
C GLY A 95 6.88 -11.09 20.71
N PHE A 96 5.97 -11.78 20.01
CA PHE A 96 4.53 -11.59 20.20
C PHE A 96 4.09 -11.96 21.62
N LYS A 97 4.57 -13.09 22.15
CA LYS A 97 4.29 -13.53 23.53
C LYS A 97 4.74 -12.51 24.58
N LYS A 98 5.88 -11.83 24.36
CA LYS A 98 6.35 -10.76 25.27
C LYS A 98 5.41 -9.56 25.23
N THR A 99 5.01 -9.11 24.03
CA THR A 99 4.14 -7.94 23.89
C THR A 99 2.72 -8.15 24.43
N MET A 100 2.20 -9.38 24.35
CA MET A 100 0.87 -9.72 24.87
C MET A 100 0.71 -9.50 26.39
N LYS A 101 1.81 -9.52 27.15
CA LYS A 101 1.76 -9.36 28.61
C LYS A 101 1.34 -7.96 29.05
N PHE A 102 1.55 -6.95 28.21
CA PHE A 102 1.42 -5.55 28.60
C PHE A 102 0.09 -4.91 28.19
N GLN A 103 -0.41 -5.23 26.98
CA GLN A 103 -1.66 -4.69 26.47
C GLN A 103 -2.23 -5.53 25.31
N PRO A 104 -3.54 -5.40 25.00
CA PRO A 104 -4.13 -5.99 23.80
C PRO A 104 -3.36 -5.60 22.53
N ARG A 105 -3.23 -6.54 21.59
CA ARG A 105 -2.46 -6.36 20.36
C ARG A 105 -3.38 -6.50 19.16
N VAL A 106 -3.15 -5.66 18.14
CA VAL A 106 -3.77 -5.81 16.82
C VAL A 106 -2.81 -6.57 15.92
N ILE A 107 -3.25 -7.70 15.40
CA ILE A 107 -2.51 -8.50 14.41
C ILE A 107 -3.13 -8.23 13.03
N LYS A 108 -2.29 -8.07 12.02
CA LYS A 108 -2.71 -7.68 10.68
C LYS A 108 -1.82 -8.25 9.59
#